data_AF-A0A1C5XK75-F1
#
_entry.id   AF-A0A1C5XK75-F1
#
_cell.length_a   1.000
_cell.length_b   1.000
_cell.length_c   1.000
_cell.angle_alpha   90.00
_cell.angle_beta   90.00
_cell.angle_gamma   90.00
#
_symmetry.space_group_name_H-M   'P 1'
#
loop_
_entity.id
_entity.type
_entity.pdbx_description
1 polymer ?
#
loop_
_entity_poly.entity_id
_entity_poly.type
_entity_poly.pdbx_seq_one_letter_code
_entity_poly.pdbx_strand_id
1 'polypeptide(L)'
;MEKDQTLRLSSALERVKMHHHIYEMYYVNKKSKAEIFQETGLSRSSFYRVLRTFESCNPQIAEEMKKQGKDVTPADYDKLKQEVALLKKRLATEKLRADFYEEMVNFGKEVYGIDLKKAGTK
;
A
#
# COMPACT_ATOMS: atom_id res chain seq x y z
N MET A 1 29.90 5.45 -1.28
CA MET A 1 28.96 6.35 -0.58
C MET A 1 27.50 6.08 -0.97
N GLU A 2 27.16 5.88 -2.24
CA GLU A 2 25.78 5.62 -2.67
C GLU A 2 25.14 4.36 -2.06
N LYS A 3 25.89 3.26 -1.93
CA LYS A 3 25.37 2.00 -1.34
C LYS A 3 24.97 2.11 0.14
N ASP A 4 25.59 3.02 0.90
CA ASP A 4 25.25 3.23 2.31
C ASP A 4 24.00 4.11 2.46
N GLN A 5 23.81 5.07 1.54
CA GLN A 5 22.60 5.88 1.49
C GLN A 5 21.35 5.06 1.11
N THR A 6 21.46 4.17 0.11
CA THR A 6 20.33 3.32 -0.29
C THR A 6 19.89 2.35 0.81
N LEU A 7 20.83 1.83 1.60
CA LEU A 7 20.55 0.94 2.74
C LEU A 7 19.88 1.69 3.91
N ARG A 8 20.26 2.95 4.16
CA ARG A 8 19.59 3.81 5.16
C ARG A 8 18.17 4.17 4.74
N LEU A 9 17.96 4.44 3.45
CA LEU A 9 16.63 4.73 2.90
C LEU A 9 15.71 3.50 2.96
N SER A 10 16.23 2.32 2.62
CA SER A 10 15.44 1.08 2.69
C SER A 10 15.03 0.75 4.13
N SER A 11 15.97 0.83 5.08
CA SER A 11 15.66 0.59 6.50
C SER A 11 14.69 1.63 7.09
N ALA A 12 14.79 2.90 6.67
CA ALA A 12 13.84 3.94 7.06
C ALA A 12 12.43 3.66 6.50
N LEU A 13 12.35 3.21 5.24
CA LEU A 13 11.08 2.85 4.60
C LEU A 13 10.42 1.66 5.30
N GLU A 14 11.18 0.60 5.61
CA GLU A 14 10.65 -0.56 6.32
C GLU A 14 10.13 -0.20 7.72
N ARG A 15 10.79 0.73 8.41
CA ARG A 15 10.29 1.26 9.68
C ARG A 15 8.95 1.98 9.52
N VAL A 16 8.80 2.80 8.48
CA VAL A 16 7.54 3.52 8.20
C VAL A 16 6.42 2.54 7.89
N LYS A 17 6.68 1.53 7.04
CA LYS A 17 5.70 0.47 6.73
C LYS A 17 5.28 -0.29 7.98
N MET A 18 6.24 -0.66 8.83
CA MET A 18 5.96 -1.36 10.08
C MET A 18 5.09 -0.52 11.02
N HIS A 19 5.39 0.78 11.14
CA HIS A 19 4.57 1.69 11.95
C HIS A 19 3.13 1.79 11.43
N HIS A 20 2.97 1.95 10.11
CA HIS A 20 1.66 1.98 9.46
C HIS A 20 0.88 0.69 9.73
N HIS A 21 1.52 -0.46 9.51
CA HIS A 21 0.90 -1.76 9.68
C HIS A 21 0.39 -1.99 11.11
N ILE A 22 1.19 -1.65 12.13
CA ILE A 22 0.77 -1.79 13.53
C ILE A 22 -0.40 -0.86 13.86
N TYR A 23 -0.36 0.36 13.33
CA TYR A 23 -1.44 1.32 13.57
C TYR A 23 -2.75 0.83 12.95
N GLU A 24 -2.69 0.29 11.74
CA GLU A 24 -3.81 -0.36 11.04
C GLU A 24 -4.34 -1.57 11.81
N MET A 25 -3.46 -2.48 12.26
CA MET A 25 -3.86 -3.64 13.07
C MET A 25 -4.68 -3.25 14.29
N TYR A 26 -4.28 -2.16 14.96
CA TYR A 26 -4.93 -1.71 16.19
C TYR A 26 -6.22 -0.92 15.92
N TYR A 27 -6.18 0.08 15.05
CA TYR A 27 -7.30 1.01 14.86
C TYR A 27 -8.30 0.57 13.78
N VAL A 28 -7.85 -0.07 12.71
CA VAL A 28 -8.71 -0.51 11.61
C VAL A 28 -9.20 -1.93 11.85
N ASN A 29 -8.27 -2.86 12.05
CA ASN A 29 -8.60 -4.29 12.20
C ASN A 29 -9.07 -4.66 13.62
N LYS A 30 -9.01 -3.71 14.57
CA LYS A 30 -9.42 -3.87 15.98
C LYS A 30 -8.79 -5.09 16.68
N LYS A 31 -7.57 -5.48 16.28
CA LYS A 31 -6.83 -6.56 16.96
C LYS A 31 -6.53 -6.16 18.39
N SER A 32 -6.56 -7.14 19.28
CA SER A 32 -6.14 -6.95 20.66
C SER A 32 -4.64 -6.67 20.74
N LYS A 33 -4.22 -5.96 21.79
CA LYS A 33 -2.79 -5.70 22.04
C LYS A 33 -1.98 -7.00 22.16
N ALA A 34 -2.57 -8.05 22.73
CA ALA A 34 -1.90 -9.34 22.92
C ALA A 34 -1.58 -10.01 21.58
N GLU A 35 -2.54 -10.04 20.65
CA GLU A 35 -2.32 -10.57 19.29
C GLU A 35 -1.25 -9.76 18.55
N ILE A 36 -1.30 -8.43 18.66
CA ILE A 36 -0.29 -7.57 18.03
C ILE A 36 1.11 -7.86 18.61
N PHE A 37 1.24 -8.04 19.93
CA PHE A 37 2.53 -8.36 20.53
C PHE A 37 3.05 -9.74 20.11
N GLN A 38 2.17 -10.72 19.96
CA GLN A 38 2.55 -12.05 19.45
C GLN A 38 3.00 -12.01 18.00
N GLU A 39 2.29 -11.28 17.13
CA GLU A 39 2.62 -11.19 15.70
C GLU A 39 3.87 -10.35 15.43
N THR A 40 4.07 -9.26 16.19
CA THR A 40 5.14 -8.30 15.92
C THR A 40 6.38 -8.48 16.79
N GLY A 41 6.27 -9.24 17.90
CA GLY A 41 7.33 -9.37 18.89
C GLY A 41 7.65 -8.08 19.66
N LEU A 42 6.80 -7.05 19.56
CA LEU A 42 7.08 -5.76 20.19
C LEU A 42 6.88 -5.77 21.70
N SER A 43 7.78 -5.08 22.40
CA SER A 43 7.54 -4.72 23.79
C SER A 43 6.42 -3.69 23.90
N ARG A 44 5.75 -3.67 25.06
CA ARG A 44 4.67 -2.73 25.36
C ARG A 44 5.10 -1.27 25.15
N SER A 45 6.29 -0.89 25.60
CA SER A 45 6.83 0.46 25.45
C SER A 45 7.06 0.81 23.98
N SER A 46 7.60 -0.12 23.20
CA SER A 46 7.83 0.06 21.76
C SER A 46 6.52 0.22 21.01
N PHE A 47 5.48 -0.56 21.34
CA PHE A 47 4.15 -0.43 20.75
C PHE A 47 3.58 0.99 20.90
N TYR A 48 3.55 1.53 22.13
CA TYR A 48 3.05 2.89 22.36
C TYR A 48 3.94 3.97 21.75
N ARG A 49 5.24 3.72 21.61
CA ARG A 49 6.13 4.61 20.86
C ARG A 49 5.76 4.63 19.39
N VAL A 50 5.54 3.46 18.77
CA VAL A 50 5.12 3.34 17.37
C VAL A 50 3.83 4.11 17.12
N LEU A 51 2.80 3.92 17.96
CA LEU A 51 1.53 4.63 17.81
C LEU A 51 1.73 6.16 17.83
N ARG A 52 2.43 6.68 18.84
CA ARG A 52 2.71 8.12 18.95
C ARG A 52 3.54 8.67 17.80
N THR A 53 4.57 7.93 17.38
CA THR A 53 5.38 8.34 16.23
C THR A 53 4.54 8.36 14.96
N PHE A 54 3.70 7.35 14.73
CA PHE A 54 2.85 7.30 13.54
C PHE A 54 1.88 8.49 13.50
N GLU A 55 1.20 8.79 14.60
CA GLU A 55 0.29 9.95 14.72
C GLU A 55 1.01 11.27 14.47
N SER A 56 2.20 11.44 15.05
CA SER A 56 2.98 12.67 14.87
C SER A 56 3.45 12.87 13.43
N CYS A 57 3.76 11.79 12.71
CA CYS A 57 4.23 11.85 11.34
C CYS A 57 3.07 11.92 10.33
N ASN A 58 1.90 11.36 10.66
CA ASN A 58 0.77 11.20 9.74
C ASN A 58 -0.56 11.59 10.40
N PRO A 59 -0.76 12.85 10.83
CA PRO A 59 -1.91 13.24 11.63
C PRO A 59 -3.25 13.01 10.91
N GLN A 60 -3.34 13.35 9.62
CA GLN A 60 -4.57 13.18 8.84
C GLN A 60 -4.96 11.70 8.68
N ILE A 61 -4.01 10.86 8.27
CA ILE A 61 -4.23 9.41 8.10
C ILE A 61 -4.59 8.76 9.45
N ALA A 62 -3.93 9.19 10.53
CA ALA A 62 -4.19 8.70 11.87
C ALA A 62 -5.60 9.03 12.36
N GLU A 63 -6.13 10.22 12.05
CA GLU A 63 -7.52 10.59 12.34
C GLU A 63 -8.50 9.76 11.52
N GLU A 64 -8.26 9.63 10.21
CA GLU A 64 -9.12 8.83 9.32
C GLU A 64 -9.20 7.36 9.77
N MET A 65 -8.07 6.73 10.09
CA MET A 65 -8.03 5.36 10.60
C MET A 65 -8.70 5.19 11.98
N LYS A 66 -8.75 6.25 12.78
CA LYS A 66 -9.41 6.26 14.09
C LYS A 66 -10.93 6.43 13.99
N LYS A 67 -11.42 7.10 12.94
CA LYS A 67 -12.87 7.29 12.72
C LYS A 67 -13.57 5.94 12.78
N GLN A 68 -14.59 5.84 13.63
CA GLN A 68 -15.41 4.64 13.71
C GLN A 68 -16.60 4.78 12.76
N GLY A 69 -17.32 3.68 12.48
CA GLY A 69 -18.49 3.70 11.58
C GLY A 69 -19.56 4.73 11.95
N LYS A 70 -19.60 5.20 13.21
CA LYS A 70 -20.50 6.28 13.67
C LYS A 70 -20.05 7.69 13.28
N ASP A 71 -18.76 7.88 12.99
CA ASP A 71 -18.15 9.16 12.63
C ASP A 71 -18.00 9.32 11.10
N VAL A 72 -18.48 8.35 10.33
CA VAL A 72 -18.47 8.38 8.86
C VAL A 72 -19.54 9.35 8.39
N THR A 73 -19.10 10.48 7.83
CA THR A 73 -20.00 11.50 7.31
C THR A 73 -20.42 11.18 5.87
N PRO A 74 -21.56 11.72 5.38
CA PRO A 74 -21.93 11.60 3.97
C PRO A 74 -20.84 12.09 3.00
N ALA A 75 -20.07 13.11 3.40
CA ALA A 75 -18.95 13.62 2.62
C ALA A 75 -17.81 12.60 2.47
N ASP A 76 -17.53 11.79 3.51
CA ASP A 76 -16.54 10.70 3.43
C ASP A 76 -17.00 9.63 2.42
N TYR A 77 -18.30 9.38 2.32
CA TYR A 77 -18.86 8.43 1.36
C TYR A 77 -18.76 8.91 -0.10
N ASP A 78 -18.98 10.20 -0.34
CA ASP A 78 -18.82 10.79 -1.68
C ASP A 78 -17.36 10.77 -2.15
N LYS A 79 -16.42 11.07 -1.24
CA LYS A 79 -14.98 10.90 -1.51
C LYS A 79 -14.64 9.45 -1.87
N LEU A 80 -15.15 8.49 -1.09
CA LEU A 80 -14.93 7.07 -1.36
C LEU A 80 -15.47 6.67 -2.74
N LYS A 81 -16.65 7.14 -3.13
CA LYS A 81 -17.21 6.90 -4.48
C LYS A 81 -16.32 7.46 -5.58
N GLN A 82 -15.79 8.67 -5.41
CA GLN A 82 -14.90 9.29 -6.38
C GLN A 82 -13.59 8.49 -6.53
N GLU A 83 -13.00 8.06 -5.42
CA GLU A 83 -11.80 7.21 -5.44
C GLU A 83 -12.06 5.87 -6.12
N VAL A 84 -13.17 5.21 -5.82
CA VAL A 84 -13.56 3.95 -6.48
C VAL A 84 -13.72 4.15 -8.00
N ALA A 85 -14.35 5.24 -8.43
CA ALA A 85 -14.51 5.54 -9.85
C ALA A 85 -13.16 5.77 -10.53
N LEU A 86 -12.26 6.52 -9.89
CA LEU A 86 -10.92 6.81 -10.39
C LEU A 86 -10.07 5.53 -10.48
N LEU A 87 -10.09 4.70 -9.45
CA LEU A 87 -9.38 3.42 -9.42
C LEU A 87 -9.89 2.45 -10.49
N LYS A 88 -11.21 2.34 -10.68
CA LYS A 88 -11.80 1.55 -11.77
C LYS A 88 -11.34 2.03 -13.14
N LYS A 89 -11.27 3.34 -13.36
CA LYS A 89 -10.78 3.93 -14.61
C LYS A 89 -9.31 3.55 -14.85
N ARG A 90 -8.45 3.72 -13.84
CA ARG A 90 -7.02 3.33 -13.95
C ARG A 90 -6.88 1.84 -14.24
N LEU A 91 -7.63 0.99 -13.53
CA LEU A 91 -7.59 -0.46 -13.74
C LEU A 91 -8.01 -0.84 -15.16
N ALA A 92 -9.05 -0.20 -15.71
CA ALA A 92 -9.48 -0.44 -17.09
C ALA A 92 -8.39 -0.05 -18.10
N THR A 93 -7.73 1.11 -17.89
CA THR A 93 -6.62 1.55 -18.74
C THR A 93 -5.42 0.59 -18.68
N GLU A 94 -5.03 0.14 -17.48
CA GLU A 94 -3.92 -0.80 -17.33
C GLU A 94 -4.24 -2.18 -17.93
N LYS A 95 -5.48 -2.65 -17.81
CA LYS A 95 -5.93 -3.89 -18.48
C LYS A 95 -5.84 -3.77 -20.00
N LEU A 96 -6.41 -2.70 -20.58
CA LEU A 96 -6.34 -2.46 -22.02
C LEU A 96 -4.88 -2.40 -22.52
N ARG A 97 -4.01 -1.75 -21.75
CA ARG A 97 -2.59 -1.68 -22.05
C ARG A 97 -1.93 -3.06 -22.02
N ALA A 98 -2.27 -3.89 -21.03
CA ALA A 98 -1.77 -5.26 -20.93
C ALA A 98 -2.24 -6.13 -22.12
N ASP A 99 -3.52 -6.06 -22.45
CA ASP A 99 -4.12 -6.79 -23.58
C ASP A 99 -3.45 -6.39 -24.90
N PHE A 100 -3.22 -5.09 -25.13
CA PHE A 100 -2.51 -4.60 -26.31
C PHE A 100 -1.06 -5.13 -26.40
N TYR A 101 -0.35 -5.20 -25.27
CA TYR A 101 0.99 -5.77 -25.28
C TYR A 101 0.98 -7.25 -25.66
N GLU A 102 0.00 -8.01 -25.22
CA GLU A 102 -0.13 -9.43 -25.61
C GLU A 102 -0.41 -9.56 -27.11
N GLU A 103 -1.30 -8.75 -27.66
CA GLU A 103 -1.58 -8.71 -29.11
C GLU A 103 -0.32 -8.35 -29.93
N MET A 104 0.44 -7.34 -29.53
CA MET A 104 1.65 -6.93 -30.24
C MET A 104 2.76 -7.99 -30.20
N VAL A 105 2.89 -8.71 -29.08
CA VAL A 105 3.82 -9.84 -28.98
C VAL A 105 3.40 -10.96 -29.93
N ASN A 106 2.12 -11.31 -29.95
CA ASN A 106 1.58 -12.34 -30.84
C ASN A 106 1.76 -11.96 -32.31
N PHE A 107 1.46 -10.70 -32.67
CA PHE A 107 1.65 -10.18 -34.03
C PHE A 107 3.11 -10.23 -34.48
N GLY A 108 4.06 -9.83 -33.63
CA GLY A 108 5.50 -9.89 -33.94
C GLY A 108 5.98 -11.32 -34.21
N LYS A 109 5.43 -12.29 -33.47
CA LYS A 109 5.71 -13.71 -33.68
C LYS A 109 5.09 -14.24 -34.97
N GLU A 110 3.85 -13.88 -35.27
CA GLU A 110 3.12 -14.36 -36.44
C GLU A 110 3.67 -13.79 -37.75
N VAL A 111 3.93 -12.48 -37.79
CA VAL A 111 4.30 -11.78 -39.03
C VAL A 111 5.80 -11.84 -39.30
N TYR A 112 6.64 -11.75 -38.26
CA TYR A 112 8.08 -11.62 -38.42
C TYR A 112 8.86 -12.81 -37.82
N GLY A 113 8.20 -13.75 -37.14
CA GLY A 113 8.87 -14.83 -36.44
C GLY A 113 9.71 -14.37 -35.24
N ILE A 114 9.51 -13.13 -34.76
CA ILE A 114 10.29 -12.53 -33.68
C ILE A 114 9.61 -12.81 -32.34
N ASP A 115 10.32 -13.48 -31.43
CA ASP A 115 9.86 -13.72 -30.06
C ASP A 115 10.12 -12.49 -29.18
N LEU A 116 9.15 -11.58 -29.12
CA LEU A 116 9.19 -10.40 -28.26
C LEU A 116 8.82 -10.79 -26.82
N LYS A 117 9.83 -11.00 -25.96
CA LYS A 117 9.59 -11.23 -24.53
C LYS A 117 9.24 -9.93 -23.82
N LYS A 118 8.24 -9.98 -22.95
CA LYS A 118 7.90 -8.87 -22.02
C LYS A 118 9.12 -8.59 -21.14
N ALA A 119 9.56 -7.33 -21.08
CA ALA A 119 10.73 -6.96 -20.26
C ALA A 119 10.46 -7.26 -18.78
N GLY A 120 11.22 -8.19 -18.19
CA GLY A 120 11.14 -8.55 -16.77
C GLY A 120 10.93 -10.03 -16.45
N THR A 121 10.61 -10.87 -17.44
CA THR A 121 10.52 -12.33 -17.25
C THR A 121 11.90 -12.95 -17.43
N LYS A 122 12.53 -13.41 -16.33
CA LYS A 122 13.68 -14.33 -16.37
C LYS A 122 13.20 -15.76 -16.50
#